data_AF-A0A6I7LVA2-F1
#
_entry.id   AF-A0A6I7LVA2-F1
#
_cell.length_a   1.000
_cell.length_b   1.000
_cell.length_c   1.000
_cell.angle_alpha   90.00
_cell.angle_beta   90.00
_cell.angle_gamma   90.00
#
_symmetry.space_group_name_H-M   'P 1'
#
loop_
_entity.id
_entity.type
_entity.pdbx_description
1 polymer ?
#
loop_
_entity_poly.entity_id
_entity_poly.type
_entity_poly.pdbx_seq_one_letter_code
_entity_poly.pdbx_strand_id
1 'polypeptide(L)'
;MTLKISVERYRATNKLRQSYFRRLISSKVSVPAMFLLVVITFACLYIWQRVYVMDLAKDISQLEKRKQELTDQLRKASADVAEFSRLSKIEPLAAEKFGLTRTTSGNLFTLEVKRNTEPKRAGLDNVVWSLKKLADNLPVLTESKADTLSYFKSDGN
;
A
#
# COMPACT_ATOMS: atom_id res chain seq x y z
N MET A 1 13.26 -46.69 -15.17
CA MET A 1 12.95 -46.94 -16.60
C MET A 1 12.00 -45.90 -17.22
N THR A 2 11.22 -45.18 -16.42
CA THR A 2 10.23 -44.16 -16.85
C THR A 2 10.84 -42.86 -17.40
N LEU A 3 12.02 -42.44 -16.93
CA LEU A 3 12.70 -41.21 -17.38
C LEU A 3 13.20 -41.26 -18.84
N LYS A 4 13.55 -42.44 -19.37
CA LYS A 4 14.00 -42.56 -20.76
C LYS A 4 12.85 -42.37 -21.75
N ILE A 5 11.65 -42.85 -21.39
CA ILE A 5 10.45 -42.77 -22.23
C ILE A 5 9.95 -41.33 -22.35
N SER A 6 10.02 -40.54 -21.28
CA SER A 6 9.63 -39.11 -21.31
C SER A 6 10.63 -38.26 -22.11
N VAL A 7 11.92 -38.54 -22.00
CA VAL A 7 12.97 -37.86 -22.78
C VAL A 7 12.86 -38.16 -24.27
N GLU A 8 12.54 -39.41 -24.66
CA GLU A 8 12.32 -39.76 -26.05
C GLU A 8 11.05 -39.13 -26.64
N ARG A 9 9.96 -39.06 -25.87
CA ARG A 9 8.74 -38.36 -26.29
C ARG A 9 8.95 -36.86 -26.46
N TYR A 10 9.75 -36.23 -25.60
CA TYR A 10 10.12 -34.82 -25.72
C TYR A 10 11.00 -34.57 -26.96
N ARG A 11 11.92 -35.50 -27.26
CA ARG A 11 12.76 -35.43 -28.47
C ARG A 11 11.94 -35.61 -29.76
N ALA A 12 10.94 -36.49 -29.73
CA ALA A 12 10.05 -36.72 -30.87
C ALA A 12 9.13 -35.52 -31.15
N THR A 13 8.55 -34.91 -30.11
CA THR A 13 7.70 -33.70 -30.26
C THR A 13 8.51 -32.50 -30.73
N ASN A 14 9.75 -32.33 -30.27
CA ASN A 14 10.58 -31.22 -30.71
C ASN A 14 11.01 -31.35 -32.18
N LYS A 15 11.30 -32.57 -32.65
CA LYS A 15 11.61 -32.85 -34.07
C LYS A 15 10.43 -32.56 -35.00
N LEU A 16 9.22 -32.92 -34.59
CA LEU A 16 8.00 -32.61 -35.35
C LEU A 16 7.83 -31.09 -35.47
N ARG A 17 7.91 -30.36 -34.34
CA ARG A 17 7.79 -28.90 -34.30
C ARG A 17 8.82 -28.23 -35.22
N GLN A 18 10.08 -28.64 -35.16
CA GLN A 18 11.15 -28.06 -35.96
C GLN A 18 10.97 -28.28 -37.48
N SER A 19 10.36 -29.40 -37.89
CA SER A 19 10.04 -29.70 -39.29
C SER A 19 8.95 -28.76 -39.84
N TYR A 20 7.89 -28.52 -39.07
CA TYR A 20 6.83 -27.58 -39.44
C TYR A 20 7.36 -26.13 -39.55
N PHE A 21 8.19 -25.69 -38.61
CA PHE A 21 8.79 -24.36 -38.66
C PHE A 21 9.73 -24.18 -39.86
N ARG A 22 10.57 -25.18 -40.19
CA ARG A 22 11.43 -25.11 -41.39
C ARG A 22 10.64 -25.05 -42.69
N ARG A 23 9.52 -25.79 -42.79
CA ARG A 23 8.63 -25.73 -43.97
C ARG A 23 7.93 -24.39 -44.11
N LEU A 24 7.50 -23.78 -43.01
CA LEU A 24 6.91 -22.44 -43.02
C LEU A 24 7.91 -21.39 -43.48
N ILE A 25 9.14 -21.43 -42.96
CA ILE A 25 10.21 -20.47 -43.28
C ILE A 25 10.70 -20.63 -44.73
N SER A 26 10.69 -21.86 -45.27
CA SER A 26 11.19 -22.18 -46.62
C SER A 26 10.24 -21.82 -47.77
N SER A 27 9.00 -21.40 -47.48
CA SER A 27 8.06 -21.00 -48.54
C SER A 27 8.29 -19.54 -48.95
N LYS A 28 8.17 -19.22 -50.25
CA LYS A 28 8.28 -17.84 -50.78
C LYS A 28 7.25 -16.86 -50.17
N VAL A 29 6.29 -17.38 -49.40
CA VAL A 29 5.18 -16.66 -48.77
C VAL A 29 5.51 -16.26 -47.31
N SER A 30 6.64 -16.73 -46.75
CA SER A 30 7.02 -16.45 -45.36
C SER A 30 7.31 -14.96 -45.10
N VAL A 31 7.98 -14.29 -46.03
CA VAL A 31 8.31 -12.86 -45.93
C VAL A 31 7.04 -11.99 -45.90
N PRO A 32 6.11 -12.07 -46.86
CA PRO A 32 4.88 -11.28 -46.79
C PRO A 32 3.99 -11.66 -45.60
N ALA A 33 3.95 -12.93 -45.19
CA ALA A 33 3.21 -13.35 -44.01
C ALA A 33 3.76 -12.76 -42.71
N MET A 34 5.10 -12.65 -42.58
CA MET A 34 5.74 -12.03 -41.43
C MET A 34 5.43 -10.54 -41.37
N PHE A 35 5.48 -9.83 -42.50
CA PHE A 35 5.10 -8.42 -42.59
C PHE A 35 3.64 -8.20 -42.18
N LEU A 36 2.72 -9.02 -42.67
CA LEU A 36 1.31 -8.95 -42.27
C LEU A 36 1.14 -9.13 -40.76
N LEU A 37 1.84 -10.10 -40.17
CA LEU A 37 1.77 -10.36 -38.73
C LEU A 37 2.28 -9.15 -37.94
N VAL A 38 3.39 -8.54 -38.36
CA VAL A 38 3.93 -7.32 -37.74
C VAL A 38 2.91 -6.18 -37.80
N VAL A 39 2.29 -5.93 -38.96
CA VAL A 39 1.27 -4.88 -39.12
C VAL A 39 0.06 -5.13 -38.21
N ILE A 40 -0.41 -6.38 -38.11
CA ILE A 40 -1.54 -6.75 -37.24
C ILE A 40 -1.18 -6.53 -35.76
N THR A 41 0.02 -6.93 -35.33
CA THR A 41 0.46 -6.71 -33.94
C THR A 41 0.61 -5.23 -33.61
N PHE A 42 1.13 -4.43 -34.54
CA PHE A 42 1.22 -2.98 -34.38
C PHE A 42 -0.15 -2.33 -34.26
N ALA A 43 -1.11 -2.72 -35.10
CA ALA A 43 -2.48 -2.22 -35.01
C ALA A 43 -3.13 -2.57 -33.66
N CYS A 44 -2.91 -3.79 -33.17
CA CYS A 44 -3.40 -4.23 -31.87
C CYS A 44 -2.80 -3.42 -30.71
N LEU A 45 -1.47 -3.23 -30.71
CA LEU A 45 -0.77 -2.43 -29.70
C LEU A 45 -1.19 -0.96 -29.74
N TYR A 46 -1.41 -0.39 -30.93
CA TYR A 46 -1.86 0.98 -31.08
C TYR A 46 -3.23 1.22 -30.44
N ILE A 47 -4.17 0.29 -30.65
CA ILE A 47 -5.49 0.35 -30.02
C ILE A 47 -5.37 0.22 -28.50
N TRP A 48 -4.53 -0.72 -28.03
CA TRP A 48 -4.28 -0.90 -26.60
C TRP A 48 -3.70 0.36 -25.95
N GLN A 49 -2.67 0.94 -26.55
CA GLN A 49 -2.04 2.16 -26.08
C GLN A 49 -3.04 3.32 -26.05
N ARG A 50 -3.87 3.47 -27.09
CA ARG A 50 -4.89 4.52 -27.12
C ARG A 50 -5.91 4.39 -26.00
N VAL A 51 -6.40 3.18 -25.72
CA VAL A 51 -7.36 2.92 -24.64
C VAL A 51 -6.71 3.19 -23.28
N TYR A 52 -5.52 2.65 -23.06
CA TYR A 52 -4.81 2.81 -21.79
C TYR A 52 -4.43 4.26 -21.49
N VAL A 53 -3.97 5.02 -22.50
CA VAL A 53 -3.66 6.44 -22.36
C VAL A 53 -4.93 7.25 -22.08
N MET A 54 -6.06 6.91 -22.70
CA MET A 54 -7.32 7.63 -22.47
C MET A 54 -7.89 7.36 -21.07
N ASP A 55 -7.80 6.13 -20.56
CA ASP A 55 -8.22 5.81 -19.21
C ASP A 55 -7.29 6.43 -18.17
N LEU A 56 -5.98 6.39 -18.38
CA LEU A 56 -5.03 7.04 -17.49
C LEU A 56 -5.23 8.57 -17.44
N ALA A 57 -5.51 9.21 -18.59
CA ALA A 57 -5.83 10.63 -18.63
C ALA A 57 -7.14 10.97 -17.90
N LYS A 58 -8.15 10.10 -17.99
CA LYS A 58 -9.39 10.25 -17.22
C LYS A 58 -9.14 10.11 -15.73
N ASP A 59 -8.35 9.12 -15.32
CA ASP A 59 -8.02 8.88 -13.92
C ASP A 59 -7.26 10.08 -13.32
N ILE A 60 -6.26 10.60 -14.05
CA ILE A 60 -5.55 11.82 -13.64
C ILE A 60 -6.51 12.99 -13.50
N SER A 61 -7.39 13.21 -14.48
CA SER A 61 -8.38 14.30 -14.43
C SER A 61 -9.35 14.17 -13.25
N GLN A 62 -9.81 12.95 -12.96
CA GLN A 62 -10.65 12.70 -11.80
C GLN A 62 -9.90 12.93 -10.48
N LEU A 63 -8.65 12.50 -10.41
CA LEU A 63 -7.82 12.66 -9.22
C LEU A 63 -7.52 14.13 -8.93
N GLU A 64 -7.24 14.91 -9.97
CA GLU A 64 -7.02 16.35 -9.87
C GLU A 64 -8.28 17.09 -9.40
N LYS A 65 -9.45 16.77 -9.96
CA LYS A 65 -10.73 17.30 -9.48
C LYS A 65 -10.99 16.99 -8.01
N ARG A 66 -10.76 15.74 -7.60
CA ARG A 66 -10.92 15.35 -6.18
C ARG A 66 -9.97 16.11 -5.27
N LYS A 67 -8.71 16.30 -5.67
CA LYS A 67 -7.74 17.09 -4.90
C LYS A 67 -8.20 18.53 -4.73
N GLN A 68 -8.70 19.14 -5.82
CA GLN A 68 -9.20 20.51 -5.78
C GLN A 68 -10.41 20.63 -4.84
N GLU A 69 -11.37 19.71 -4.95
CA GLU A 69 -12.55 19.71 -4.08
C GLU A 69 -12.20 19.52 -2.60
N LEU A 70 -11.26 18.61 -2.28
CA LEU A 70 -10.77 18.47 -0.91
C LEU A 70 -10.08 19.75 -0.40
N THR A 71 -9.36 20.45 -1.29
CA THR A 71 -8.68 21.71 -0.93
C THR A 71 -9.70 22.81 -0.64
N ASP A 72 -10.76 22.90 -1.44
CA ASP A 72 -11.85 23.86 -1.21
C ASP A 72 -12.63 23.55 0.06
N GLN A 73 -12.91 22.27 0.33
CA GLN A 73 -13.53 21.84 1.60
C GLN A 73 -12.67 22.19 2.80
N LEU A 74 -11.35 21.96 2.72
CA LEU A 74 -10.43 22.32 3.80
C LEU A 74 -10.37 23.84 3.99
N ARG A 75 -10.37 24.61 2.90
CA ARG A 75 -10.41 26.07 2.98
C ARG A 75 -11.71 26.54 3.64
N LYS A 76 -12.86 25.97 3.26
CA LYS A 76 -14.15 26.27 3.89
C LYS A 76 -14.15 25.93 5.37
N ALA A 77 -13.75 24.72 5.73
CA ALA A 77 -13.65 24.31 7.12
C ALA A 77 -12.68 25.20 7.92
N SER A 78 -11.56 25.61 7.32
CA SER A 78 -10.62 26.54 7.98
C SER A 78 -11.22 27.93 8.18
N ALA A 79 -12.03 28.41 7.24
CA ALA A 79 -12.75 29.67 7.35
C ALA A 79 -13.83 29.60 8.43
N ASP A 80 -14.59 28.50 8.47
CA ASP A 80 -15.61 28.24 9.50
C ASP A 80 -14.96 28.14 10.89
N VAL A 81 -13.83 27.41 11.02
CA VAL A 81 -13.05 27.35 12.27
C VAL A 81 -12.55 28.73 12.66
N ALA A 82 -12.01 29.50 11.71
CA ALA A 82 -11.57 30.86 12.00
C ALA A 82 -12.74 31.76 12.42
N GLU A 83 -13.94 31.58 11.86
CA GLU A 83 -15.15 32.31 12.23
C GLU A 83 -15.64 31.92 13.62
N PHE A 84 -15.71 30.63 13.94
CA PHE A 84 -16.14 30.12 15.25
C PHE A 84 -15.10 30.37 16.35
N SER A 85 -13.82 30.42 16.00
CA SER A 85 -12.74 30.74 16.94
C SER A 85 -12.66 32.24 17.26
N ARG A 86 -13.45 33.10 16.60
CA ARG A 86 -13.47 34.53 16.95
C ARG A 86 -14.06 34.70 18.35
N LEU A 87 -13.28 35.33 19.22
CA LEU A 87 -13.71 35.71 20.57
C LEU A 87 -15.05 36.46 20.55
N SER A 88 -15.29 37.28 19.52
CA SER A 88 -16.53 38.05 19.35
C SER A 88 -17.80 37.19 19.23
N LYS A 89 -17.69 35.91 18.83
CA LYS A 89 -18.82 34.96 18.84
C LYS A 89 -18.86 34.12 20.11
N ILE A 90 -17.70 33.78 20.67
CA ILE A 90 -17.59 32.94 21.87
C ILE A 90 -18.06 33.70 23.11
N GLU A 91 -17.68 34.97 23.24
CA GLU A 91 -17.96 35.83 24.40
C GLU A 91 -19.47 36.04 24.66
N PRO A 92 -20.31 36.41 23.67
CA PRO A 92 -21.75 36.53 23.91
C PRO A 92 -22.41 35.18 24.23
N LEU A 93 -21.98 34.09 23.58
CA LEU A 93 -22.50 32.74 23.86
C LEU A 93 -22.15 32.26 25.28
N ALA A 94 -20.94 32.55 25.74
CA ALA A 94 -20.49 32.22 27.09
C ALA A 94 -21.23 33.07 28.15
N ALA A 95 -21.48 34.35 27.85
CA ALA A 95 -22.25 35.23 28.71
C ALA A 95 -23.72 34.78 28.80
N GLU A 96 -24.35 34.45 27.68
CA GLU A 96 -25.77 34.08 27.63
C GLU A 96 -26.03 32.70 28.27
N LYS A 97 -25.22 31.69 27.93
CA LYS A 97 -25.47 30.31 28.41
C LYS A 97 -24.92 30.03 29.80
N PHE A 98 -23.82 30.67 30.17
CA PHE A 98 -23.09 30.33 31.40
C PHE A 98 -22.93 31.53 32.35
N GLY A 99 -23.45 32.71 32.00
CA GLY A 99 -23.30 33.92 32.81
C GLY A 99 -21.84 34.39 32.94
N LEU A 100 -20.96 33.91 32.06
CA LEU A 100 -19.52 34.17 32.16
C LEU A 100 -19.19 35.55 31.62
N THR A 101 -18.35 36.28 32.37
CA THR A 101 -17.85 37.60 31.97
C THR A 101 -16.35 37.54 31.72
N ARG A 102 -15.86 38.43 30.84
CA ARG A 102 -14.44 38.48 30.50
C ARG A 102 -13.62 38.91 31.72
N THR A 103 -12.74 38.02 32.16
CA THR A 103 -11.81 38.28 33.27
C THR A 103 -10.66 39.21 32.84
N THR A 104 -10.25 40.12 33.73
CA THR A 104 -9.08 41.00 33.56
C THR A 104 -7.79 40.18 33.53
N SER A 105 -6.81 40.65 32.77
CA SER A 105 -5.54 39.97 32.45
C SER A 105 -4.77 39.38 33.64
N GLY A 106 -4.98 39.88 34.86
CA GLY A 106 -4.35 39.39 36.08
C GLY A 106 -4.83 38.01 36.56
N ASN A 107 -6.00 37.53 36.13
CA ASN A 107 -6.62 36.27 36.58
C ASN A 107 -6.76 35.24 35.45
N LEU A 108 -5.90 35.30 34.44
CA LEU A 108 -5.86 34.33 33.35
C LEU A 108 -5.10 33.07 33.77
N PHE A 109 -5.82 31.97 33.93
CA PHE A 109 -5.23 30.64 34.09
C PHE A 109 -5.23 29.94 32.73
N THR A 110 -4.06 29.74 32.14
CA THR A 110 -3.92 28.92 30.93
C THR A 110 -3.78 27.46 31.35
N LEU A 111 -4.81 26.66 31.09
CA LEU A 111 -4.73 25.21 31.25
C LEU A 111 -3.87 24.65 30.11
N GLU A 112 -2.62 24.33 30.40
CA GLU A 112 -1.80 23.52 29.50
C GLU A 112 -2.35 22.10 29.47
N VAL A 113 -3.11 21.79 28.42
CA VAL A 113 -3.46 20.41 28.12
C VAL A 113 -2.19 19.73 27.66
N LYS A 114 -1.60 18.92 28.55
CA LYS A 114 -0.44 18.06 28.26
C LYS A 114 -0.86 16.98 27.26
N ARG A 115 -1.04 17.36 25.99
CA ARG A 115 -1.20 16.42 24.89
C ARG A 115 0.14 15.74 24.72
N ASN A 116 0.24 14.47 25.13
CA ASN A 116 1.33 13.58 24.76
C ASN A 116 1.31 13.46 23.23
N THR A 117 1.92 14.44 22.58
CA THR A 117 2.10 14.46 21.14
C THR A 117 3.33 13.61 20.90
N GLU A 118 3.14 12.29 20.92
CA GLU A 118 4.18 11.40 20.43
C GLU A 118 4.56 11.88 19.02
N PRO A 119 5.85 12.14 18.75
CA PRO A 119 6.28 12.65 17.47
C PRO A 119 5.84 11.64 16.41
N LYS A 120 5.05 12.12 15.45
CA LYS A 120 4.55 11.36 14.31
C LYS A 120 5.74 10.92 13.45
N ARG A 121 6.45 9.87 13.86
CA ARG A 121 7.50 9.22 13.07
C ARG A 121 6.79 8.46 11.96
N ALA A 122 6.64 9.11 10.82
CA ALA A 122 6.09 8.49 9.62
C ALA A 122 7.09 7.45 9.09
N GLY A 123 6.63 6.21 8.87
CA GLY A 123 7.40 5.16 8.20
C GLY A 123 7.68 3.90 9.03
N LEU A 124 8.64 3.11 8.54
CA LEU A 124 9.07 1.81 9.10
C LEU A 124 9.40 1.86 10.59
N ASP A 125 9.85 3.01 11.09
CA ASP A 125 10.13 3.23 12.51
C ASP A 125 8.93 2.96 13.42
N ASN A 126 7.71 3.19 12.92
CA ASN A 126 6.48 2.95 13.68
C ASN A 126 6.17 1.45 13.76
N VAL A 127 6.51 0.70 12.71
CA VAL A 127 6.38 -0.77 12.68
C VAL A 127 7.44 -1.39 13.60
N VAL A 128 8.68 -0.92 13.55
CA VAL A 128 9.77 -1.36 14.43
C VAL A 128 9.45 -1.04 15.90
N TRP A 129 8.89 0.14 16.19
CA TRP A 129 8.49 0.49 17.55
C TRP A 129 7.31 -0.36 18.04
N SER A 130 6.33 -0.63 17.17
CA SER A 130 5.21 -1.52 17.50
C SER A 130 5.67 -2.96 17.74
N LEU A 131 6.63 -3.46 16.95
CA LEU A 131 7.27 -4.77 17.14
C LEU A 131 8.09 -4.82 18.42
N LYS A 132 8.85 -3.77 18.73
CA LYS A 132 9.60 -3.66 19.99
C LYS A 132 8.65 -3.65 21.19
N LYS A 133 7.56 -2.89 21.12
CA LYS A 133 6.54 -2.83 22.18
C LYS A 133 5.84 -4.17 22.37
N LEU A 134 5.62 -4.93 21.30
CA LEU A 134 5.13 -6.31 21.36
C LEU A 134 6.17 -7.26 21.98
N ALA A 135 7.44 -7.15 21.60
CA ALA A 135 8.53 -7.94 22.18
C ALA A 135 8.69 -7.69 23.69
N ASP A 136 8.59 -6.43 24.11
CA ASP A 136 8.72 -6.02 25.51
C ASP A 136 7.49 -6.41 26.37
N ASN A 137 6.33 -6.65 25.74
CA ASN A 137 5.08 -7.06 26.42
C ASN A 137 4.71 -8.53 26.18
N LEU A 138 5.49 -9.28 25.41
CA LEU A 138 5.35 -10.73 25.40
C LEU A 138 5.78 -11.22 26.79
N PRO A 139 4.95 -12.00 27.49
CA PRO A 139 5.42 -12.64 28.71
C PRO A 139 6.65 -13.45 28.30
N VAL A 140 7.81 -13.07 28.85
CA VAL A 140 9.01 -13.89 28.76
C VAL A 140 8.55 -15.23 29.27
N LEU A 141 8.42 -16.22 28.39
CA LEU A 141 8.37 -17.62 28.77
C LEU A 141 9.77 -17.93 29.29
N THR A 142 10.07 -17.37 30.47
CA THR A 142 11.17 -17.78 31.32
C THR A 142 10.90 -19.24 31.57
N GLU A 143 11.66 -20.07 30.87
CA GLU A 143 11.90 -21.48 31.12
C GLU A 143 10.96 -22.03 32.19
N SER A 144 9.83 -22.60 31.75
CA SER A 144 9.40 -23.83 32.40
C SER A 144 10.54 -24.80 32.16
N LYS A 145 11.47 -24.80 33.11
CA LYS A 145 12.47 -25.80 33.34
C LYS A 145 11.66 -27.07 33.59
N ALA A 146 11.24 -27.69 32.51
CA ALA A 146 10.70 -29.03 32.53
C ALA A 146 11.80 -29.87 33.16
N ASP A 147 11.52 -30.29 34.39
CA ASP A 147 12.29 -31.23 35.18
C ASP A 147 12.21 -32.60 34.50
N THR A 148 12.79 -32.70 33.31
CA THR A 148 12.89 -33.90 32.51
C THR A 148 14.38 -34.15 32.29
N LEU A 149 14.94 -35.04 33.11
CA LEU A 149 16.09 -35.92 32.84
C LEU A 149 17.19 -35.96 33.93
N SER A 150 16.83 -35.84 35.21
CA SER A 150 17.55 -36.56 36.28
C SER A 150 17.20 -38.07 36.34
N TYR A 151 16.42 -38.59 35.37
CA TYR A 151 15.97 -39.99 35.29
C TYR A 151 16.79 -40.91 34.37
N PHE A 152 17.84 -40.42 33.72
CA PHE A 152 18.78 -41.28 32.97
C PHE A 152 20.23 -41.04 33.41
N LYS A 153 20.49 -41.32 34.70
CA LYS A 153 21.83 -41.63 35.18
C LYS A 153 21.91 -43.14 35.43
N SER A 154 22.44 -43.84 34.43
CA SER A 154 23.45 -44.88 34.59
C SER A 154 23.22 -45.90 35.71
N ASP A 155 22.44 -46.94 35.42
CA ASP A 155 22.71 -48.29 35.91
C ASP A 155 22.81 -49.21 34.67
N GLY A 156 23.99 -49.73 34.40
CA GLY A 156 24.26 -50.53 33.22
C GLY A 156 25.75 -50.72 32.98
N ASN A 157 26.35 -51.50 33.87
CA ASN A 157 27.59 -52.25 33.70
C ASN A 157 27.49 -53.19 32.47
#